data_AF-A1BQK6-F1
#
_entry.id   AF-A1BQK6-F1
#
_cell.length_a   1.000
_cell.length_b   1.000
_cell.length_c   1.000
_cell.angle_alpha   90.00
_cell.angle_beta   90.00
_cell.angle_gamma   90.00
#
_symmetry.space_group_name_H-M   'P 1'
#
loop_
_entity.id
_entity.type
_entity.pdbx_description
1 polymer ?
#
loop_
_entity_poly.entity_id
_entity_poly.type
_entity_poly.pdbx_seq_one_letter_code
_entity_poly.pdbx_strand_id
1 'polypeptide(L)'
;IYKAQASALEKHAAANCKVLVVANPANTNALILKEFAPSIPERNISCLTRLDHNRALGQISERLNVQVSEVKNVIIWGNHSSTQYPDVNHATVKLSSGEEKSVRELVADDAWLNGEFISTVQQRGAAII
;
A
#
# COMPACT_ATOMS: atom_id res chain seq x y z
N ILE A 1 21.14 -2.47 11.73
CA ILE A 1 20.87 -3.70 10.96
C ILE A 1 20.82 -3.41 9.46
N TYR A 2 19.91 -2.56 8.97
CA TYR A 2 19.77 -2.30 7.52
C TYR A 2 20.99 -1.67 6.83
N LYS A 3 21.81 -0.89 7.55
CA LYS A 3 23.09 -0.40 7.02
C LYS A 3 24.02 -1.54 6.56
N ALA A 4 24.09 -2.63 7.33
CA ALA A 4 24.94 -3.78 6.96
C ALA A 4 24.41 -4.49 5.71
N GLN A 5 23.09 -4.65 5.60
CA GLN A 5 22.45 -5.22 4.40
C GLN A 5 22.65 -4.32 3.18
N ALA A 6 22.50 -3.00 3.33
CA ALA A 6 22.75 -2.03 2.27
C ALA A 6 24.22 -2.11 1.80
N SER A 7 25.18 -2.14 2.71
CA SER A 7 26.60 -2.30 2.35
C SER A 7 26.91 -3.65 1.68
N ALA A 8 26.18 -4.71 2.00
CA ALA A 8 26.33 -6.00 1.33
C ALA A 8 25.76 -5.94 -0.11
N LEU A 9 24.59 -5.32 -0.28
CA LEU A 9 23.99 -5.12 -1.59
C LEU A 9 24.87 -4.24 -2.49
N GLU A 10 25.40 -3.13 -1.96
CA GLU A 10 26.34 -2.25 -2.67
C GLU A 10 27.56 -2.99 -3.23
N LYS A 11 28.10 -3.95 -2.47
CA LYS A 11 29.32 -4.67 -2.84
C LYS A 11 29.09 -5.85 -3.77
N HIS A 12 27.89 -6.46 -3.73
CA HIS A 12 27.70 -7.80 -4.27
C HIS A 12 26.46 -7.95 -5.17
N ALA A 13 25.50 -7.04 -5.09
CA ALA A 13 24.31 -7.14 -5.92
C ALA A 13 24.61 -6.76 -7.38
N ALA A 14 23.82 -7.31 -8.30
CA ALA A 14 23.82 -6.83 -9.66
C ALA A 14 23.44 -5.33 -9.69
N ALA A 15 24.08 -4.55 -10.57
CA ALA A 15 23.86 -3.11 -10.69
C ALA A 15 22.40 -2.74 -10.99
N ASN A 16 21.61 -3.66 -11.57
CA ASN A 16 20.20 -3.46 -11.89
C ASN A 16 19.22 -4.20 -10.94
N CYS A 17 19.70 -4.69 -9.78
CA CYS A 17 18.85 -5.45 -8.85
C CYS A 17 17.65 -4.61 -8.38
N LYS A 18 16.53 -5.29 -8.09
CA LYS A 18 15.30 -4.71 -7.54
C LYS A 18 15.17 -5.11 -6.08
N VAL A 19 14.97 -4.12 -5.21
CA VAL A 19 14.92 -4.33 -3.77
C VAL A 19 13.54 -3.93 -3.24
N LEU A 20 12.93 -4.84 -2.49
CA LEU A 20 11.63 -4.64 -1.84
C LEU A 20 11.81 -4.81 -0.34
N VAL A 21 11.69 -3.70 0.39
CA VAL A 21 11.80 -3.67 1.84
C VAL A 21 10.43 -3.93 2.47
N VAL A 22 10.33 -5.03 3.21
CA VAL A 22 9.09 -5.45 3.89
C VAL A 22 9.15 -5.20 5.40
N ALA A 23 10.31 -5.39 6.00
CA ALA A 23 10.41 -5.34 7.45
C ALA A 23 10.43 -3.91 7.99
N ASN A 24 9.74 -3.73 9.12
CA ASN A 24 9.42 -2.43 9.68
C ASN A 24 10.61 -1.74 10.38
N PRO A 25 10.67 -0.39 10.39
CA PRO A 25 9.81 0.53 9.64
C PRO A 25 10.18 0.58 8.14
N ALA A 26 9.30 0.08 7.26
CA ALA A 26 9.67 -0.28 5.89
C ALA A 26 10.17 0.92 5.05
N ASN A 27 9.46 2.05 5.12
CA ASN A 27 9.83 3.27 4.38
C ASN A 27 11.20 3.82 4.82
N THR A 28 11.44 3.89 6.13
CA THR A 28 12.73 4.35 6.67
C THR A 28 13.87 3.39 6.35
N ASN A 29 13.62 2.08 6.40
CA ASN A 29 14.61 1.08 6.03
C ASN A 29 14.96 1.15 4.52
N ALA A 30 13.99 1.44 3.66
CA ALA A 30 14.24 1.71 2.24
C ALA A 30 15.09 2.98 2.02
N LEU A 31 14.83 4.05 2.80
CA LEU A 31 15.66 5.25 2.78
C LEU A 31 17.11 4.94 3.19
N ILE A 32 17.32 4.18 4.28
CA ILE A 32 18.67 3.73 4.68
C ILE A 32 19.35 2.97 3.54
N LEU A 33 18.62 2.11 2.83
CA LEU A 33 19.19 1.35 1.74
C LEU A 33 19.62 2.24 0.57
N LYS A 34 18.81 3.24 0.22
CA LYS A 34 19.18 4.28 -0.75
C LYS A 34 20.47 5.01 -0.35
N GLU A 35 20.59 5.42 0.91
CA GLU A 35 21.75 6.20 1.39
C GLU A 35 23.05 5.38 1.45
N PHE A 36 22.96 4.09 1.75
CA PHE A 36 24.13 3.22 1.98
C PHE A 36 24.44 2.24 0.84
N ALA A 37 23.66 2.25 -0.25
CA ALA A 37 23.91 1.49 -1.48
C ALA A 37 23.70 2.35 -2.75
N PRO A 38 24.51 3.42 -2.93
CA PRO A 38 24.32 4.40 -4.00
C PRO A 38 24.52 3.86 -5.41
N SER A 39 25.16 2.68 -5.59
CA SER A 39 25.28 2.04 -6.90
C SER A 39 23.95 1.50 -7.42
N ILE A 40 22.98 1.23 -6.54
CA ILE A 40 21.65 0.75 -6.90
C ILE A 40 20.79 1.95 -7.29
N PRO A 41 20.21 1.96 -8.51
CA PRO A 41 19.32 3.04 -8.92
C PRO A 41 18.18 3.24 -7.92
N GLU A 42 17.92 4.47 -7.47
CA GLU A 42 16.91 4.74 -6.43
C GLU A 42 15.53 4.17 -6.78
N ARG A 43 15.15 4.24 -8.07
CA ARG A 43 13.89 3.68 -8.62
C ARG A 43 13.74 2.16 -8.48
N ASN A 44 14.82 1.46 -8.13
CA ASN A 44 14.81 0.02 -7.91
C ASN A 44 14.56 -0.34 -6.44
N ILE A 45 14.62 0.63 -5.54
CA ILE A 45 14.42 0.45 -4.10
C ILE A 45 12.99 0.86 -3.78
N SER A 46 12.22 -0.06 -3.24
CA SER A 46 10.81 0.13 -2.88
C SER A 46 10.54 -0.41 -1.49
N CYS A 47 9.49 0.10 -0.83
CA CYS A 47 8.95 -0.48 0.39
C CYS A 47 7.54 -1.02 0.15
N LEU A 48 7.14 -2.05 0.90
CA LEU A 48 5.87 -2.72 0.71
C LEU A 48 4.73 -2.03 1.47
N THR A 49 3.90 -1.24 0.76
CA THR A 49 2.55 -0.81 1.21
C THR A 49 1.44 -1.63 0.55
N ARG A 50 1.80 -2.65 -0.24
CA ARG A 50 0.86 -3.46 -1.02
C ARG A 50 -0.11 -4.26 -0.14
N LEU A 51 0.32 -4.68 1.04
CA LEU A 51 -0.58 -5.38 1.97
C LEU A 51 -1.69 -4.45 2.47
N ASP A 52 -1.36 -3.19 2.77
CA ASP A 52 -2.36 -2.20 3.14
C ASP A 52 -3.33 -1.90 2.00
N HIS A 53 -2.80 -1.77 0.78
CA HIS A 53 -3.62 -1.59 -0.41
C HIS A 53 -4.60 -2.77 -0.61
N ASN A 54 -4.12 -4.01 -0.46
CA ASN A 54 -4.98 -5.19 -0.57
C ASN A 54 -6.05 -5.22 0.54
N ARG A 55 -5.74 -4.75 1.75
CA ARG A 55 -6.72 -4.61 2.85
C ARG A 55 -7.79 -3.58 2.49
N ALA A 56 -7.40 -2.43 1.95
CA ALA A 56 -8.32 -1.40 1.50
C ALA A 56 -9.26 -1.92 0.38
N LEU A 57 -8.72 -2.63 -0.60
CA LEU A 57 -9.53 -3.29 -1.65
C LEU A 57 -10.56 -4.26 -1.03
N GLY A 58 -10.13 -5.10 -0.09
CA GLY A 58 -11.00 -6.05 0.61
C GLY A 58 -12.13 -5.36 1.37
N GLN A 59 -11.84 -4.28 2.10
CA GLN A 59 -12.84 -3.52 2.84
C GLN A 59 -13.92 -2.90 1.93
N ILE A 60 -13.52 -2.34 0.77
CA ILE A 60 -14.49 -1.82 -0.21
C ILE A 60 -15.30 -2.94 -0.86
N SER A 61 -14.65 -4.05 -1.20
CA SER A 61 -15.30 -5.24 -1.77
C SER A 61 -16.37 -5.81 -0.83
N GLU A 62 -16.05 -5.92 0.46
CA GLU A 62 -16.99 -6.34 1.52
C GLU A 62 -18.13 -5.34 1.70
N ARG A 63 -17.82 -4.03 1.79
CA ARG A 63 -18.81 -2.97 1.98
C ARG A 63 -19.85 -2.92 0.85
N LEU A 64 -19.41 -3.13 -0.39
CA LEU A 64 -20.26 -3.06 -1.58
C LEU A 64 -20.80 -4.44 -2.03
N ASN A 65 -20.39 -5.53 -1.37
CA ASN A 65 -20.72 -6.90 -1.76
C ASN A 65 -20.41 -7.20 -3.24
N VAL A 66 -19.23 -6.81 -3.69
CA VAL A 66 -18.71 -7.04 -5.05
C VAL A 66 -17.45 -7.90 -5.00
N GLN A 67 -17.07 -8.52 -6.12
CA GLN A 67 -15.78 -9.22 -6.19
C GLN A 67 -14.64 -8.21 -6.06
N VAL A 68 -13.62 -8.53 -5.27
CA VAL A 68 -12.45 -7.65 -5.07
C VAL A 68 -11.71 -7.33 -6.37
N SER A 69 -11.81 -8.21 -7.38
CA SER A 69 -11.27 -7.98 -8.73
C SER A 69 -11.89 -6.76 -9.42
N GLU A 70 -13.12 -6.40 -9.07
CA GLU A 70 -13.85 -5.29 -9.69
C GLU A 70 -13.51 -3.94 -9.06
N VAL A 71 -12.90 -3.92 -7.86
CA VAL A 71 -12.46 -2.69 -7.20
C VAL A 71 -11.10 -2.27 -7.78
N LYS A 72 -11.04 -1.07 -8.38
CA LYS A 72 -9.85 -0.51 -9.03
C LYS A 72 -9.47 0.83 -8.42
N ASN A 73 -8.23 1.26 -8.68
CA ASN A 73 -7.74 2.61 -8.42
C ASN A 73 -7.79 3.08 -6.95
N VAL A 74 -7.75 2.15 -6.00
CA VAL A 74 -7.47 2.45 -4.59
C VAL A 74 -6.00 2.84 -4.42
N ILE A 75 -5.71 3.84 -3.60
CA ILE A 75 -4.35 4.34 -3.40
C ILE A 75 -4.01 4.30 -1.91
N ILE A 76 -2.78 3.94 -1.56
CA ILE A 76 -2.26 4.10 -0.20
C ILE A 76 -1.18 5.18 -0.24
N TRP A 77 -1.39 6.25 0.51
CA TRP A 77 -0.43 7.33 0.64
C TRP A 77 0.33 7.27 1.97
N GLY A 78 1.58 7.75 1.95
CA GLY A 78 2.37 7.97 3.15
C GLY A 78 3.19 6.76 3.61
N ASN A 79 3.30 6.62 4.92
CA ASN A 79 4.17 5.65 5.59
C ASN A 79 3.44 4.31 5.83
N HIS A 80 4.14 3.18 5.75
CA HIS A 80 3.61 1.89 6.21
C HIS A 80 3.54 1.87 7.75
N SER A 81 2.50 2.50 8.28
CA SER A 81 2.23 2.68 9.71
C SER A 81 0.74 2.97 9.92
N SER A 82 0.35 3.32 11.15
CA SER A 82 -0.98 3.84 11.48
C SER A 82 -1.26 5.23 10.90
N THR A 83 -0.28 5.91 10.30
CA THR A 83 -0.45 7.24 9.69
C THR A 83 -0.60 7.18 8.17
N GLN A 84 -0.70 5.98 7.58
CA GLN A 84 -1.04 5.82 6.17
C GLN A 84 -2.42 6.44 5.88
N TYR A 85 -2.62 6.87 4.63
CA TYR A 85 -3.92 7.34 4.15
C TYR A 85 -4.44 6.43 3.04
N PRO A 86 -5.41 5.54 3.36
CA PRO A 86 -6.16 4.77 2.37
C PRO A 86 -7.13 5.69 1.63
N ASP A 87 -6.93 5.83 0.33
CA ASP A 87 -7.64 6.77 -0.54
C ASP A 87 -8.47 6.03 -1.59
N VAL A 88 -9.74 6.41 -1.66
CA VAL A 88 -10.74 5.87 -2.59
C VAL A 88 -11.41 6.95 -3.43
N ASN A 89 -10.88 8.18 -3.44
CA ASN A 89 -11.42 9.29 -4.22
C ASN A 89 -11.35 9.04 -5.73
N HIS A 90 -10.37 8.26 -6.16
CA HIS A 90 -10.19 7.84 -7.56
C HIS A 90 -10.60 6.38 -7.81
N ALA A 91 -11.08 5.69 -6.76
CA ALA A 91 -11.41 4.28 -6.87
C ALA A 91 -12.73 4.07 -7.62
N THR A 92 -12.78 3.03 -8.43
CA THR A 92 -13.95 2.65 -9.22
C THR A 92 -14.30 1.18 -9.00
N VAL A 93 -15.55 0.84 -9.29
CA VAL A 93 -16.07 -0.53 -9.27
C VAL A 93 -16.82 -0.80 -10.55
N LYS A 94 -16.47 -1.90 -11.21
CA LYS A 94 -17.25 -2.44 -12.32
C LYS A 94 -18.41 -3.28 -11.78
N LEU A 95 -19.63 -2.88 -12.10
CA LEU A 95 -20.85 -3.58 -11.72
C LEU A 95 -21.14 -4.75 -12.66
N SER A 96 -22.02 -5.66 -12.21
CA SER A 96 -22.48 -6.79 -13.03
C SER A 96 -23.22 -6.37 -14.31
N SER A 97 -23.78 -5.15 -14.34
CA SER A 97 -24.35 -4.52 -15.53
C SER A 97 -23.31 -4.16 -16.60
N GLY A 98 -22.02 -4.18 -16.25
CA GLY A 98 -20.92 -3.70 -17.08
C GLY A 98 -20.60 -2.20 -16.90
N GLU A 99 -21.43 -1.47 -16.15
CA GLU A 99 -21.19 -0.07 -15.80
C GLU A 99 -20.03 0.06 -14.80
N GLU A 100 -19.21 1.10 -14.96
CA GLU A 100 -18.17 1.45 -14.00
C GLU A 100 -18.60 2.71 -13.24
N LYS A 101 -18.62 2.62 -11.90
CA LYS A 101 -19.00 3.74 -11.01
C LYS A 101 -17.92 4.01 -9.99
N SER A 102 -17.87 5.24 -9.48
CA SER A 102 -16.94 5.59 -8.42
C SER A 102 -17.30 4.90 -7.11
N VAL A 103 -16.29 4.53 -6.30
CA VAL A 103 -16.51 3.96 -4.97
C VAL A 103 -17.28 4.93 -4.08
N ARG A 104 -17.00 6.23 -4.17
CA ARG A 104 -17.71 7.24 -3.37
C ARG A 104 -19.21 7.31 -3.68
N GLU A 105 -19.58 7.26 -4.97
CA GLU A 105 -20.98 7.21 -5.39
C GLU A 105 -21.68 5.95 -4.88
N LEU A 106 -21.04 4.79 -5.02
CA LEU A 106 -21.64 3.51 -4.63
C LEU A 106 -21.77 3.33 -3.12
N VAL A 107 -20.77 3.80 -2.35
CA VAL A 107 -20.80 3.72 -0.89
C VAL A 107 -21.74 4.79 -0.31
N ALA A 108 -21.79 5.98 -0.91
CA ALA A 108 -22.65 7.10 -0.52
C ALA A 108 -22.62 7.45 0.98
N ASP A 109 -21.47 7.24 1.64
CA ASP A 109 -21.26 7.42 3.08
C ASP A 109 -19.87 7.99 3.36
N ASP A 110 -19.77 9.31 3.28
CA ASP A 110 -18.51 10.04 3.49
C ASP A 110 -17.99 9.91 4.92
N ALA A 111 -18.87 9.72 5.91
CA ALA A 111 -18.47 9.54 7.30
C ALA A 111 -17.74 8.21 7.50
N TRP A 112 -18.25 7.14 6.89
CA TRP A 112 -17.58 5.85 6.89
C TRP A 112 -16.25 5.89 6.10
N LEU A 113 -16.26 6.46 4.89
CA LEU A 113 -15.08 6.56 4.01
C LEU A 113 -13.93 7.36 4.65
N ASN A 114 -14.25 8.47 5.31
CA ASN A 114 -13.26 9.34 5.93
C ASN A 114 -12.94 8.96 7.39
N GLY A 115 -13.58 7.93 7.94
CA GLY A 115 -13.46 7.54 9.34
C GLY A 115 -13.16 6.05 9.49
N GLU A 116 -14.22 5.25 9.63
CA GLU A 116 -14.13 3.82 9.93
C GLU A 116 -13.29 3.05 8.91
N PHE A 117 -13.44 3.33 7.62
CA PHE A 117 -12.65 2.71 6.56
C PHE A 117 -11.15 2.93 6.76
N ILE A 118 -10.74 4.18 6.97
CA ILE A 118 -9.33 4.56 7.18
C ILE A 118 -8.78 3.87 8.44
N SER A 119 -9.52 3.98 9.55
CA SER A 119 -9.12 3.40 10.84
C SER A 119 -8.98 1.88 10.75
N THR A 120 -9.92 1.21 10.08
CA THR A 120 -9.91 -0.25 9.94
C THR A 120 -8.70 -0.73 9.17
N VAL A 121 -8.36 -0.07 8.05
CA VAL A 121 -7.16 -0.41 7.27
C VAL A 121 -5.88 -0.14 8.07
N GLN A 122 -5.80 0.99 8.78
CA GLN A 122 -4.66 1.35 9.63
C GLN A 122 -4.41 0.33 10.76
N GLN A 123 -5.48 -0.20 11.37
CA GLN A 123 -5.39 -1.09 12.53
C GLN A 123 -5.47 -2.58 12.19
N ARG A 124 -5.70 -2.95 10.93
CA ARG A 124 -5.88 -4.36 10.53
C ARG A 124 -4.70 -5.26 10.88
N GLY A 125 -3.48 -4.71 10.92
CA GLY A 125 -2.30 -5.46 11.36
C GLY A 125 -2.40 -5.92 12.82
N ALA A 126 -2.82 -5.02 13.71
CA ALA A 126 -2.99 -5.33 15.13
C ALA A 126 -4.19 -6.26 15.38
N ALA A 127 -5.27 -6.13 14.60
CA ALA A 127 -6.47 -6.96 14.78
C ALA A 127 -6.29 -8.45 14.39
N ILE A 128 -5.19 -8.83 13.72
CA ILE A 128 -4.89 -10.21 13.29
C ILE A 128 -3.89 -10.89 14.24
N ILE A 129 -3.11 -10.10 15.00
CA ILE A 129 -2.07 -10.58 15.92
C ILE A 129 -2.70 -10.85 17.29
#